data_AF-A0A947VXI1-F1
#
_entry.id   AF-A0A947VXI1-F1
#
_cell.length_a   1.000
_cell.length_b   1.000
_cell.length_c   1.000
_cell.angle_alpha   90.00
_cell.angle_beta   90.00
_cell.angle_gamma   90.00
#
_symmetry.space_group_name_H-M   'P 1'
#
loop_
_entity.id
_entity.type
_entity.pdbx_description
1 polymer ?
#
loop_
_entity_poly.entity_id
_entity_poly.type
_entity_poly.pdbx_seq_one_letter_code
_entity_poly.pdbx_strand_id
1 'polypeptide(L)'
;MIRDFFVTKRDMCQAWTKQGQRLAVTRVFAPNLMVINQKTISPDQTMLEVGFGKKKLKNMTKPLQTQIKGSGFLVGARKIKGIMIEAQADDAVTQVGKSILVTDVLTVGDVVDVQGTSKGRGFAGAVKRYGFHGGPKTHGQSDRGRAVGSIGAGTSPGHVWKGKKMPGHYGVETKTILGLVVLYIDPETHQVWLNGPIPGSFNSLVRIRTTGQTRKVELDPVASGLPVVKEEELKSEENTEDTQSEKGEVVADQNILEEKKIAESDEKLADQENDEVQAVVQNKDQKSNDKQETSKEKNEDLKQISEEKPEKSEINSKKENPENVSEEKSEDSDQSLEEKSETKSGNSDQSLKEKSTDQEVIKEAVQDNTLNSNQSASEKSEEKLSEDTQNVKKSDNKEESKDNSEEEKKTK
;
A
#
# COMPACT_ATOMS: atom_id res chain seq x y z
N MET A 1 21.02 -1.61 2.45
CA MET A 1 20.24 -2.47 1.52
C MET A 1 18.75 -2.21 1.70
N ILE A 2 17.98 -2.12 0.61
CA ILE A 2 16.52 -1.95 0.65
C ILE A 2 15.89 -3.29 1.05
N ARG A 3 15.05 -3.30 2.09
CA ARG A 3 14.37 -4.52 2.56
C ARG A 3 12.88 -4.56 2.24
N ASP A 4 12.26 -3.40 2.01
CA ASP A 4 10.82 -3.32 1.78
C ASP A 4 10.52 -3.10 0.29
N PHE A 5 9.46 -3.73 -0.20
CA PHE A 5 8.95 -3.54 -1.55
C PHE A 5 7.41 -3.45 -1.55
N PHE A 6 6.83 -2.62 -2.41
CA PHE A 6 5.37 -2.46 -2.50
C PHE A 6 4.80 -3.13 -3.74
N VAL A 7 3.79 -3.98 -3.55
CA VAL A 7 3.16 -4.75 -4.62
C VAL A 7 1.64 -4.61 -4.61
N THR A 8 1.00 -4.99 -5.71
CA THR A 8 -0.45 -5.10 -5.84
C THR A 8 -0.86 -6.57 -5.88
N LYS A 9 -1.69 -7.00 -4.94
CA LYS A 9 -2.22 -8.37 -4.92
C LYS A 9 -3.06 -8.65 -6.15
N ARG A 10 -2.82 -9.77 -6.83
CA ARG A 10 -3.66 -10.27 -7.93
C ARG A 10 -4.44 -11.48 -7.42
N ASP A 11 -4.43 -12.55 -8.19
CA ASP A 11 -5.17 -13.78 -7.95
C ASP A 11 -4.31 -14.86 -7.27
N MET A 12 -4.93 -15.99 -6.98
CA MET A 12 -4.28 -17.14 -6.39
C MET A 12 -4.35 -18.31 -7.37
N CYS A 13 -3.21 -18.98 -7.56
CA CYS A 13 -3.07 -20.15 -8.41
C CYS A 13 -2.47 -21.31 -7.62
N GLN A 14 -2.25 -22.42 -8.31
CA GLN A 14 -1.51 -23.56 -7.80
C GLN A 14 -0.21 -23.68 -8.58
N ALA A 15 0.88 -24.04 -7.91
CA ALA A 15 2.14 -24.41 -8.53
C ALA A 15 2.52 -25.82 -8.07
N TRP A 16 3.40 -26.47 -8.82
CA TRP A 16 3.88 -27.81 -8.53
C TRP A 16 5.38 -27.79 -8.27
N THR A 17 5.82 -28.49 -7.24
CA THR A 17 7.22 -28.78 -6.98
C THR A 17 7.66 -29.99 -7.79
N LYS A 18 8.95 -30.08 -8.17
CA LYS A 18 9.57 -31.28 -8.79
C LYS A 18 9.25 -32.62 -8.14
N GLN A 19 8.92 -32.59 -6.86
CA GLN A 19 8.54 -33.75 -6.06
C GLN A 19 7.05 -34.13 -6.21
N GLY A 20 6.29 -33.46 -7.08
CA GLY A 20 4.85 -33.67 -7.26
C GLY A 20 3.97 -33.06 -6.15
N GLN A 21 4.52 -32.20 -5.29
CA GLN A 21 3.73 -31.53 -4.24
C GLN A 21 3.00 -30.30 -4.81
N ARG A 22 1.72 -30.12 -4.44
CA ARG A 22 0.92 -28.96 -4.82
C ARG A 22 1.09 -27.82 -3.81
N LEU A 23 1.52 -26.66 -4.29
CA LEU A 23 1.63 -25.42 -3.51
C LEU A 23 0.53 -24.44 -3.87
N ALA A 24 -0.07 -23.80 -2.85
CA ALA A 24 -1.00 -22.69 -3.07
C ALA A 24 -0.22 -21.38 -3.18
N VAL A 25 -0.34 -20.68 -4.29
CA VAL A 25 0.50 -19.53 -4.63
C VAL A 25 -0.38 -18.29 -4.81
N THR A 26 0.07 -17.15 -4.30
CA THR A 26 -0.52 -15.85 -4.61
C THR A 26 0.35 -15.12 -5.62
N ARG A 27 -0.25 -14.73 -6.76
CA ARG A 27 0.41 -13.87 -7.75
C ARG A 27 0.29 -12.41 -7.29
N VAL A 28 1.41 -11.70 -7.31
CA VAL A 28 1.45 -10.26 -7.04
C VAL A 28 2.09 -9.53 -8.21
N PHE A 29 1.55 -8.35 -8.51
CA PHE A 29 2.10 -7.45 -9.50
C PHE A 29 3.01 -6.44 -8.80
N ALA A 30 4.28 -6.46 -9.17
CA ALA A 30 5.38 -5.74 -8.54
C ALA A 30 5.99 -4.75 -9.54
N PRO A 31 5.33 -3.61 -9.83
CA PRO A 31 5.88 -2.62 -10.75
C PRO A 31 7.10 -1.93 -10.15
N ASN A 32 7.95 -1.39 -11.02
CA ASN A 32 9.08 -0.58 -10.61
C ASN A 32 8.66 0.57 -9.69
N LEU A 33 9.46 0.80 -8.66
CA LEU A 33 9.22 1.75 -7.60
C LEU A 33 9.97 3.04 -7.89
N MET A 34 9.26 4.16 -7.98
CA MET A 34 9.83 5.46 -8.36
C MET A 34 10.32 6.19 -7.11
N VAL A 35 11.60 6.53 -7.03
CA VAL A 35 12.16 7.28 -5.90
C VAL A 35 11.90 8.78 -6.07
N ILE A 36 10.93 9.31 -5.33
CA ILE A 36 10.46 10.69 -5.48
C ILE A 36 11.28 11.65 -4.61
N ASN A 37 11.56 11.26 -3.37
CA ASN A 37 12.22 12.13 -2.42
C ASN A 37 12.97 11.30 -1.37
N GLN A 38 13.97 11.90 -0.76
CA GLN A 38 14.79 11.29 0.28
C GLN A 38 14.84 12.24 1.47
N LYS A 39 14.45 11.74 2.64
CA LYS A 39 14.43 12.52 3.88
C LYS A 39 15.25 11.80 4.95
N THR A 40 16.33 12.42 5.38
CA THR A 40 17.11 11.94 6.53
C THR A 40 16.32 12.23 7.82
N ILE A 41 16.04 11.20 8.62
CA ILE A 41 15.31 11.33 9.90
C ILE A 41 16.29 11.37 11.07
N SER A 42 17.33 10.55 10.99
CA SER A 42 18.38 10.40 11.99
C SER A 42 19.69 10.13 11.26
N PRO A 43 20.86 10.32 11.90
CA PRO A 43 22.15 10.05 11.24
C PRO A 43 22.21 8.63 10.64
N ASP A 44 21.59 7.66 11.32
CA ASP A 44 21.63 6.26 10.91
C ASP A 44 20.45 5.83 10.04
N GLN A 45 19.43 6.69 9.85
CA GLN A 45 18.19 6.31 9.17
C GLN A 45 17.70 7.37 8.18
N THR A 46 17.51 6.92 6.96
CA THR A 46 16.93 7.71 5.88
C THR A 46 15.60 7.12 5.44
N MET A 47 14.60 7.97 5.28
CA MET A 47 13.30 7.62 4.73
C MET A 47 13.26 7.96 3.25
N LEU A 48 13.03 6.94 2.43
CA LEU A 48 12.84 7.06 1.00
C LEU A 48 11.34 7.17 0.70
N GLU A 49 10.90 8.26 0.08
CA GLU A 49 9.54 8.39 -0.42
C GLU A 49 9.44 7.76 -1.80
N VAL A 50 8.73 6.65 -1.86
CA VAL A 50 8.62 5.82 -3.05
C VAL A 50 7.20 5.86 -3.59
N GLY A 51 7.08 6.14 -4.88
CA GLY A 51 5.84 6.10 -5.65
C GLY A 51 5.64 4.74 -6.31
N PHE A 52 4.42 4.21 -6.26
CA PHE A 52 4.06 3.02 -7.02
C PHE A 52 2.70 3.17 -7.72
N GLY A 53 2.58 2.46 -8.85
CA GLY A 53 1.40 2.47 -9.72
C GLY A 53 1.31 3.74 -10.58
N LYS A 54 0.72 3.63 -11.77
CA LYS A 54 0.65 4.75 -12.72
C LYS A 54 -0.61 5.60 -12.48
N LYS A 55 -0.45 6.93 -12.46
CA LYS A 55 -1.53 7.93 -12.41
C LYS A 55 -1.15 9.13 -13.29
N LYS A 56 -2.11 9.70 -14.03
CA LYS A 56 -1.87 10.91 -14.83
C LYS A 56 -1.56 12.09 -13.91
N LEU A 57 -0.51 12.87 -14.23
CA LEU A 57 -0.06 14.00 -13.42
C LEU A 57 -1.17 15.01 -13.12
N LYS A 58 -2.05 15.27 -14.10
CA LYS A 58 -3.21 16.17 -13.95
C LYS A 58 -4.25 15.74 -12.91
N ASN A 59 -4.26 14.46 -12.53
CA ASN A 59 -5.18 13.93 -11.52
C ASN A 59 -4.57 13.94 -10.10
N MET A 60 -3.35 14.47 -9.95
CA MET A 60 -2.66 14.61 -8.66
C MET A 60 -2.82 16.03 -8.12
N THR A 61 -2.64 16.18 -6.82
CA THR A 61 -2.60 17.50 -6.19
C THR A 61 -1.32 18.23 -6.60
N LYS A 62 -1.41 19.56 -6.75
CA LYS A 62 -0.29 20.43 -7.15
C LYS A 62 1.03 20.16 -6.38
N PRO A 63 1.06 20.02 -5.03
CA PRO A 63 2.32 19.76 -4.32
C PRO A 63 2.99 18.45 -4.74
N LEU A 64 2.23 17.36 -4.82
CA LEU A 64 2.76 16.06 -5.25
C LEU A 64 3.24 16.10 -6.70
N GLN A 65 2.55 16.85 -7.55
CA GLN A 65 2.95 17.04 -8.95
C GLN A 65 4.31 17.74 -9.04
N THR A 66 4.54 18.81 -8.27
CA THR A 66 5.83 19.52 -8.26
C THR A 66 6.95 18.62 -7.74
N GLN A 67 6.70 17.85 -6.67
CA GLN A 67 7.69 16.91 -6.14
C GLN A 67 8.10 15.85 -7.18
N ILE A 68 7.14 15.22 -7.84
CA ILE A 68 7.41 14.18 -8.86
C ILE A 68 8.14 14.77 -10.07
N LYS A 69 7.76 15.97 -10.53
CA LYS A 69 8.48 16.66 -11.60
C LYS A 69 9.91 17.03 -11.19
N GLY A 70 10.10 17.47 -9.94
CA GLY A 70 11.42 17.78 -9.38
C GLY A 70 12.34 16.57 -9.34
N SER A 71 11.79 15.36 -9.14
CA SER A 71 12.54 14.11 -9.22
C SER A 71 12.82 13.62 -10.65
N GLY A 72 12.36 14.33 -11.70
CA GLY A 72 12.61 13.97 -13.10
C GLY A 72 11.59 13.01 -13.72
N PHE A 73 10.55 12.60 -12.99
CA PHE A 73 9.53 11.70 -13.52
C PHE A 73 8.39 12.42 -14.23
N LEU A 74 8.05 11.96 -15.43
CA LEU A 74 6.92 12.47 -16.24
C LEU A 74 5.59 11.82 -15.89
N VAL A 75 5.62 10.65 -15.24
CA VAL A 75 4.43 9.86 -14.86
C VAL A 75 4.17 10.04 -13.37
N GLY A 76 2.90 10.09 -12.97
CA GLY A 76 2.52 10.22 -11.57
C GLY A 76 2.38 8.87 -10.88
N ALA A 77 2.59 8.85 -9.57
CA ALA A 77 2.37 7.69 -8.73
C ALA A 77 0.91 7.61 -8.25
N ARG A 78 0.31 6.41 -8.22
CA ARG A 78 -1.04 6.20 -7.66
C ARG A 78 -1.02 6.35 -6.14
N LYS A 79 0.00 5.82 -5.49
CA LYS A 79 0.23 5.96 -4.06
C LYS A 79 1.71 6.20 -3.79
N ILE A 80 1.99 6.97 -2.75
CA ILE A 80 3.33 7.29 -2.29
C ILE A 80 3.45 6.76 -0.87
N LYS A 81 4.54 6.07 -0.57
CA LYS A 81 4.82 5.46 0.73
C LYS A 81 6.29 5.62 1.08
N GLY A 82 6.56 5.74 2.38
CA GLY A 82 7.91 5.77 2.90
C GLY A 82 8.48 4.37 3.12
N ILE A 83 9.73 4.18 2.75
CA ILE A 83 10.55 3.03 3.10
C ILE A 83 11.66 3.53 4.01
N MET A 84 11.88 2.86 5.13
CA MET A 84 12.98 3.17 6.04
C MET A 84 14.20 2.38 5.61
N ILE A 85 15.33 3.06 5.45
CA ILE A 85 16.60 2.48 5.01
C ILE A 85 17.69 2.92 6.00
N GLU A 86 18.60 2.00 6.31
CA GLU A 86 19.82 2.28 7.08
C GLU A 86 20.77 3.15 6.24
N ALA A 87 21.38 4.17 6.84
CA ALA A 87 22.12 5.22 6.13
C ALA A 87 23.33 4.74 5.30
N GLN A 88 23.83 3.52 5.53
CA GLN A 88 24.94 2.91 4.78
C GLN A 88 24.49 2.16 3.51
N ALA A 89 23.25 2.34 3.06
CA ALA A 89 22.77 1.68 1.84
C ALA A 89 23.36 2.31 0.57
N ASP A 90 23.74 1.47 -0.39
CA ASP A 90 24.35 1.85 -1.68
C ASP A 90 23.63 3.04 -2.34
N ASP A 91 24.39 4.12 -2.55
CA ASP A 91 23.89 5.39 -3.11
C ASP A 91 23.33 5.22 -4.53
N ALA A 92 23.77 4.20 -5.26
CA ALA A 92 23.41 4.02 -6.66
C ALA A 92 21.92 3.71 -6.88
N VAL A 93 21.25 2.98 -5.99
CA VAL A 93 19.82 2.59 -6.16
C VAL A 93 18.88 3.53 -5.40
N THR A 94 19.39 4.20 -4.38
CA THR A 94 18.59 4.99 -3.42
C THR A 94 18.44 6.46 -3.82
N GLN A 95 19.15 6.92 -4.85
CA GLN A 95 19.08 8.31 -5.32
C GLN A 95 17.70 8.71 -5.87
N VAL A 96 17.33 9.96 -5.62
CA VAL A 96 16.11 10.58 -6.16
C VAL A 96 16.13 10.56 -7.68
N GLY A 97 14.99 10.20 -8.29
CA GLY A 97 14.81 10.11 -9.74
C GLY A 97 15.15 8.75 -10.34
N LYS A 98 15.62 7.79 -9.54
CA LYS A 98 15.83 6.41 -9.99
C LYS A 98 14.60 5.53 -9.75
N SER A 99 14.50 4.47 -10.53
CA SER A 99 13.48 3.43 -10.37
C SER A 99 14.11 2.18 -9.78
N ILE A 100 13.58 1.71 -8.65
CA ILE A 100 14.01 0.47 -8.00
C ILE A 100 13.28 -0.69 -8.70
N LEU A 101 14.05 -1.67 -9.18
CA LEU A 101 13.52 -2.89 -9.79
C LEU A 101 13.21 -3.93 -8.71
N VAL A 102 12.37 -4.91 -9.07
CA VAL A 102 12.04 -6.02 -8.17
C VAL A 102 13.25 -6.91 -7.91
N THR A 103 14.06 -7.15 -8.94
CA THR A 103 15.26 -8.00 -8.92
C THR A 103 16.35 -7.47 -8.01
N ASP A 104 16.38 -6.15 -7.78
CA ASP A 104 17.36 -5.51 -6.90
C ASP A 104 17.07 -5.74 -5.41
N VAL A 105 15.82 -6.10 -5.09
CA VAL A 105 15.32 -6.19 -3.70
C VAL A 105 14.95 -7.63 -3.30
N LEU A 106 14.42 -8.41 -4.25
CA LEU A 106 13.93 -9.76 -4.00
C LEU A 106 14.66 -10.75 -4.90
N THR A 107 15.08 -11.87 -4.31
CA THR A 107 15.62 -13.01 -5.03
C THR A 107 14.72 -14.24 -4.84
N VAL A 108 14.81 -15.19 -5.78
CA VAL A 108 14.03 -16.43 -5.70
C VAL A 108 14.53 -17.27 -4.52
N GLY A 109 13.59 -17.73 -3.69
CA GLY A 109 13.86 -18.48 -2.46
C GLY A 109 13.90 -17.61 -1.19
N ASP A 110 13.85 -16.28 -1.29
CA ASP A 110 13.87 -15.43 -0.10
C ASP A 110 12.64 -15.64 0.80
N VAL A 111 12.87 -15.50 2.11
CA VAL A 111 11.81 -15.52 3.12
C VAL A 111 11.36 -14.10 3.42
N VAL A 112 10.08 -13.85 3.16
CA VAL A 112 9.47 -12.53 3.23
C VAL A 112 8.27 -12.49 4.17
N ASP A 113 8.14 -11.36 4.84
CA ASP A 113 6.99 -10.99 5.64
C ASP A 113 6.09 -10.06 4.85
N VAL A 114 4.80 -10.34 4.83
CA VAL A 114 3.86 -9.67 3.95
C VAL A 114 2.80 -8.95 4.77
N GLN A 115 2.81 -7.62 4.69
CA GLN A 115 1.93 -6.73 5.42
C GLN A 115 0.88 -6.13 4.48
N GLY A 116 -0.39 -6.16 4.88
CA GLY A 116 -1.47 -5.57 4.09
C GLY A 116 -2.71 -5.27 4.92
N THR A 117 -3.63 -4.52 4.32
CA THR A 117 -4.92 -4.22 4.94
C THR A 117 -5.87 -5.38 4.72
N SER A 118 -6.37 -5.97 5.80
CA SER A 118 -7.34 -7.08 5.76
C SER A 118 -8.66 -6.68 5.09
N LYS A 119 -9.34 -7.63 4.45
CA LYS A 119 -10.64 -7.40 3.80
C LYS A 119 -11.68 -6.95 4.83
N GLY A 120 -12.31 -5.80 4.59
CA GLY A 120 -13.41 -5.29 5.42
C GLY A 120 -14.63 -6.19 5.37
N ARG A 121 -15.27 -6.40 6.52
CA ARG A 121 -16.48 -7.21 6.69
C ARG A 121 -17.65 -6.42 7.31
N GLY A 122 -17.51 -5.08 7.41
CA GLY A 122 -18.50 -4.18 7.99
C GLY A 122 -18.68 -4.38 9.49
N PHE A 123 -19.87 -4.06 10.00
CA PHE A 123 -20.24 -4.37 11.38
C PHE A 123 -20.46 -5.88 11.54
N ALA A 124 -19.64 -6.54 12.35
CA ALA A 124 -19.72 -7.97 12.60
C ALA A 124 -20.19 -8.25 14.03
N GLY A 125 -21.14 -9.17 14.16
CA GLY A 125 -21.55 -9.73 15.46
C GLY A 125 -20.41 -10.47 16.17
N ALA A 126 -20.54 -10.68 17.49
CA ALA A 126 -19.49 -11.29 18.32
C ALA A 126 -19.07 -12.70 17.84
N VAL A 127 -20.03 -13.49 17.34
CA VAL A 127 -19.76 -14.81 16.75
C VAL A 127 -18.79 -14.74 15.57
N LYS A 128 -19.02 -13.83 14.61
CA LYS A 128 -18.17 -13.70 13.40
C LYS A 128 -16.84 -13.01 13.70
N ARG A 129 -16.83 -12.05 14.63
CA ARG A 129 -15.66 -11.20 14.94
C ARG A 129 -14.64 -11.92 15.84
N TYR A 130 -15.13 -12.65 16.85
CA TYR A 130 -14.29 -13.27 17.88
C TYR A 130 -14.46 -14.79 18.02
N GLY A 131 -15.32 -15.42 17.23
CA GLY A 131 -15.55 -16.86 17.32
C GLY A 131 -16.33 -17.30 18.56
N PHE A 132 -17.22 -16.46 19.09
CA PHE A 132 -18.07 -16.84 20.24
C PHE A 132 -19.05 -17.94 19.86
N HIS A 133 -19.27 -18.91 20.74
CA HIS A 133 -20.14 -20.07 20.49
C HIS A 133 -21.63 -19.71 20.37
N GLY A 134 -22.09 -18.65 21.04
CA GLY A 134 -23.50 -18.27 21.10
C GLY A 134 -24.30 -19.13 22.10
N GLY A 135 -25.62 -18.97 22.09
CA GLY A 135 -26.53 -19.76 22.92
C GLY A 135 -27.01 -21.04 22.20
N PRO A 136 -27.60 -22.01 22.93
CA PRO A 136 -28.24 -23.17 22.31
C PRO A 136 -29.37 -22.72 21.39
N LYS A 137 -29.60 -23.45 20.28
CA LYS A 137 -30.68 -23.14 19.33
C LYS A 137 -32.05 -23.68 19.75
N THR A 138 -32.09 -24.71 20.58
CA THR A 138 -33.31 -25.41 21.05
C THR A 138 -33.49 -25.25 22.57
N HIS A 139 -34.43 -26.00 23.16
CA HIS A 139 -34.73 -25.99 24.61
C HIS A 139 -35.18 -24.62 25.16
N GLY A 140 -36.14 -23.98 24.49
CA GLY A 140 -36.75 -22.75 24.98
C GLY A 140 -35.91 -21.48 24.78
N GLN A 141 -34.84 -21.54 23.98
CA GLN A 141 -34.14 -20.32 23.56
C GLN A 141 -35.06 -19.43 22.72
N SER A 142 -35.17 -18.16 23.10
CA SER A 142 -35.96 -17.17 22.35
C SER A 142 -35.10 -16.46 21.29
N ASP A 143 -34.35 -15.43 21.67
CA ASP A 143 -33.67 -14.50 20.75
C ASP A 143 -32.13 -14.49 20.91
N ARG A 144 -31.59 -15.13 21.95
CA ARG A 144 -30.17 -15.01 22.34
C ARG A 144 -29.21 -15.97 21.65
N GLY A 145 -29.63 -16.61 20.55
CA GLY A 145 -28.80 -17.60 19.84
C GLY A 145 -27.42 -17.06 19.42
N ARG A 146 -27.31 -15.77 19.07
CA ARG A 146 -26.03 -15.12 18.71
C ARG A 146 -25.63 -13.97 19.64
N ALA A 147 -26.23 -13.91 20.83
CA ALA A 147 -25.91 -12.89 21.82
C ALA A 147 -24.49 -13.06 22.37
N VAL A 148 -23.96 -11.99 22.97
CA VAL A 148 -22.59 -11.94 23.53
C VAL A 148 -22.48 -12.75 24.83
N GLY A 149 -23.59 -12.95 25.55
CA GLY A 149 -23.61 -13.53 26.90
C GLY A 149 -23.29 -12.49 27.97
N SER A 150 -22.88 -12.95 29.15
CA SER A 150 -22.51 -12.05 30.25
C SER A 150 -21.24 -11.25 29.95
N ILE A 151 -21.29 -9.94 30.20
CA ILE A 151 -20.18 -9.00 29.95
C ILE A 151 -19.37 -8.65 31.21
N GLY A 152 -19.88 -8.94 32.41
CA GLY A 152 -19.28 -8.54 33.69
C GLY A 152 -19.70 -9.41 34.88
N ALA A 153 -19.08 -9.17 36.04
CA ALA A 153 -19.18 -10.01 37.24
C ALA A 153 -20.09 -9.46 38.36
N GLY A 154 -20.98 -8.49 38.06
CA GLY A 154 -21.86 -7.89 39.07
C GLY A 154 -21.15 -6.82 39.91
N THR A 155 -21.03 -7.03 41.22
CA THR A 155 -20.69 -6.00 42.23
C THR A 155 -19.28 -5.41 42.10
N SER A 156 -18.26 -6.25 41.93
CA SER A 156 -16.88 -5.80 41.69
C SER A 156 -16.44 -6.33 40.33
N PRO A 157 -16.08 -5.50 39.34
CA PRO A 157 -15.65 -4.08 39.38
C PRO A 157 -16.74 -3.01 39.13
N GLY A 158 -18.03 -3.35 39.00
CA GLY A 158 -19.09 -2.37 38.76
C GLY A 158 -19.08 -1.69 37.38
N HIS A 159 -18.15 -2.04 36.49
CA HIS A 159 -18.09 -1.58 35.10
C HIS A 159 -17.61 -2.71 34.17
N VAL A 160 -17.70 -2.49 32.86
CA VAL A 160 -17.13 -3.42 31.86
C VAL A 160 -15.63 -3.12 31.71
N TRP A 161 -14.79 -4.16 31.76
CA TRP A 161 -13.36 -4.02 31.53
C TRP A 161 -13.04 -3.46 30.14
N LYS A 162 -12.05 -2.56 30.04
CA LYS A 162 -11.55 -2.06 28.76
C LYS A 162 -11.02 -3.23 27.92
N GLY A 163 -11.26 -3.19 26.61
CA GLY A 163 -10.86 -4.28 25.70
C GLY A 163 -11.77 -5.51 25.72
N LYS A 164 -12.90 -5.49 26.45
CA LYS A 164 -13.90 -6.55 26.38
C LYS A 164 -14.38 -6.73 24.94
N LYS A 165 -14.33 -7.98 24.47
CA LYS A 165 -14.72 -8.37 23.10
C LYS A 165 -16.23 -8.14 22.88
N MET A 166 -16.58 -7.24 21.98
CA MET A 166 -17.95 -6.84 21.65
C MET A 166 -18.17 -6.69 20.13
N PRO A 167 -19.40 -6.87 19.62
CA PRO A 167 -19.70 -6.68 18.19
C PRO A 167 -19.27 -5.30 17.71
N GLY A 168 -18.86 -5.20 16.45
CA GLY A 168 -18.32 -3.95 15.90
C GLY A 168 -17.68 -4.12 14.53
N HIS A 169 -17.06 -3.06 14.03
CA HIS A 169 -16.37 -3.08 12.74
C HIS A 169 -15.28 -4.15 12.72
N TYR A 170 -15.26 -4.98 11.68
CA TYR A 170 -14.32 -6.10 11.53
C TYR A 170 -13.62 -6.06 10.17
N GLY A 171 -12.29 -6.22 10.20
CA GLY A 171 -11.42 -6.08 9.03
C GLY A 171 -10.95 -4.63 8.85
N VAL A 172 -10.31 -4.34 7.71
CA VAL A 172 -9.62 -3.06 7.44
C VAL A 172 -8.48 -2.78 8.43
N GLU A 173 -8.07 -3.79 9.18
CA GLU A 173 -6.89 -3.75 10.05
C GLU A 173 -5.66 -4.17 9.25
N THR A 174 -4.53 -3.55 9.54
CA THR A 174 -3.22 -3.98 9.02
C THR A 174 -2.84 -5.31 9.68
N LYS A 175 -2.59 -6.33 8.86
CA LYS A 175 -2.10 -7.65 9.31
C LYS A 175 -0.82 -7.97 8.57
N THR A 176 0.07 -8.68 9.26
CA THR A 176 1.32 -9.19 8.69
C THR A 176 1.27 -10.71 8.76
N ILE A 177 1.55 -11.37 7.64
CA ILE A 177 1.78 -12.81 7.57
C ILE A 177 3.28 -13.01 7.45
N LEU A 178 3.85 -13.85 8.32
CA LEU A 178 5.28 -14.04 8.42
C LEU A 178 5.74 -15.29 7.67
N GLY A 179 6.98 -15.28 7.18
CA GLY A 179 7.65 -16.48 6.70
C GLY A 179 7.14 -17.06 5.37
N LEU A 180 6.64 -16.22 4.47
CA LEU A 180 6.27 -16.65 3.11
C LEU A 180 7.54 -16.75 2.25
N VAL A 181 7.54 -17.66 1.26
CA VAL A 181 8.71 -17.89 0.39
C VAL A 181 8.43 -17.33 -0.99
N VAL A 182 9.41 -16.63 -1.58
CA VAL A 182 9.38 -16.19 -2.98
C VAL A 182 9.71 -17.37 -3.89
N LEU A 183 8.77 -17.75 -4.75
CA LEU A 183 8.92 -18.94 -5.60
C LEU A 183 9.39 -18.62 -7.02
N TYR A 184 8.97 -17.48 -7.55
CA TYR A 184 9.26 -17.09 -8.93
C TYR A 184 9.16 -15.56 -9.06
N ILE A 185 10.04 -14.99 -9.87
CA ILE A 185 10.10 -13.56 -10.20
C ILE A 185 10.24 -13.45 -11.72
N ASP A 186 9.36 -12.68 -12.34
CA ASP A 186 9.43 -12.33 -13.75
C ASP A 186 9.62 -10.80 -13.89
N PRO A 187 10.79 -10.34 -14.35
CA PRO A 187 11.09 -8.93 -14.50
C PRO A 187 10.33 -8.27 -15.66
N GLU A 188 9.99 -9.02 -16.72
CA GLU A 188 9.32 -8.50 -17.92
C GLU A 188 7.84 -8.24 -17.65
N THR A 189 7.16 -9.22 -17.05
CA THR A 189 5.74 -9.09 -16.72
C THR A 189 5.50 -8.44 -15.35
N HIS A 190 6.56 -8.16 -14.60
CA HIS A 190 6.54 -7.63 -13.23
C HIS A 190 5.69 -8.49 -12.28
N GLN A 191 5.76 -9.81 -12.42
CA GLN A 191 5.02 -10.75 -11.59
C GLN A 191 5.94 -11.40 -10.57
N VAL A 192 5.47 -11.50 -9.33
CA VAL A 192 6.14 -12.25 -8.26
C VAL A 192 5.15 -13.25 -7.70
N TRP A 193 5.62 -14.47 -7.44
CA TRP A 193 4.82 -15.56 -6.92
C TRP A 193 5.26 -15.85 -5.50
N LEU A 194 4.31 -15.76 -4.56
CA LEU A 194 4.54 -15.99 -3.14
C LEU A 194 3.82 -17.26 -2.70
N ASN A 195 4.53 -18.10 -1.94
CA ASN A 195 3.95 -19.30 -1.34
C ASN A 195 2.96 -18.90 -0.23
N GLY A 196 1.67 -19.21 -0.40
CA GLY A 196 0.64 -19.03 0.61
C GLY A 196 -0.26 -17.80 0.41
N PRO A 197 -1.19 -17.58 1.37
CA PRO A 197 -2.18 -16.50 1.30
C PRO A 197 -1.58 -15.15 1.75
N ILE A 198 -2.09 -14.07 1.16
CA ILE A 198 -1.69 -12.69 1.45
C ILE A 198 -2.88 -11.89 1.98
N PRO A 199 -2.70 -10.99 2.97
CA PRO A 199 -3.77 -10.12 3.46
C PRO A 199 -4.30 -9.17 2.39
N GLY A 200 -5.61 -8.96 2.37
CA GLY A 200 -6.28 -7.99 1.51
C GLY A 200 -7.08 -8.59 0.35
N SER A 201 -7.83 -7.71 -0.32
CA SER A 201 -8.67 -8.05 -1.48
C SER A 201 -7.84 -8.13 -2.77
N PHE A 202 -8.45 -8.61 -3.84
CA PHE A 202 -7.88 -8.44 -5.18
C PHE A 202 -7.58 -6.95 -5.45
N ASN A 203 -6.44 -6.66 -6.09
CA ASN A 203 -5.90 -5.33 -6.35
C ASN A 203 -5.59 -4.47 -5.11
N SER A 204 -5.50 -5.04 -3.91
CA SER A 204 -5.05 -4.29 -2.73
C SER A 204 -3.54 -4.06 -2.74
N LEU A 205 -3.11 -2.96 -2.12
CA LEU A 205 -1.69 -2.71 -1.86
C LEU A 205 -1.21 -3.63 -0.75
N VAL A 206 -0.03 -4.20 -0.96
CA VAL A 206 0.66 -5.06 -0.01
C VAL A 206 2.13 -4.64 0.06
N ARG A 207 2.70 -4.63 1.26
CA ARG A 207 4.13 -4.41 1.51
C ARG A 207 4.76 -5.77 1.75
N ILE A 208 5.82 -6.06 1.02
CA ILE A 208 6.70 -7.20 1.22
C ILE A 208 7.93 -6.67 1.96
N ARG A 209 8.39 -7.39 2.98
CA ARG A 209 9.63 -7.12 3.69
C ARG A 209 10.49 -8.38 3.69
N THR A 210 11.73 -8.27 3.28
CA THR A 210 12.70 -9.36 3.37
C THR A 210 13.19 -9.50 4.81
N THR A 211 13.07 -10.71 5.37
CA THR A 211 13.38 -10.97 6.80
C THR A 211 14.47 -12.02 6.99
N GLY A 212 14.50 -13.08 6.18
CA GLY A 212 15.31 -14.26 6.47
C GLY A 212 16.02 -14.89 5.28
N GLN A 213 16.85 -15.87 5.60
CA GLN A 213 17.69 -16.62 4.66
C GLN A 213 16.88 -17.41 3.63
N THR A 214 17.48 -17.63 2.47
CA THR A 214 16.91 -18.31 1.31
C THR A 214 16.48 -19.74 1.64
N ARG A 215 15.18 -20.02 1.48
CA ARG A 215 14.61 -21.38 1.44
C ARG A 215 14.39 -21.77 -0.01
N LYS A 216 15.24 -22.64 -0.53
CA LYS A 216 15.10 -23.14 -1.90
C LYS A 216 13.91 -24.09 -1.99
N VAL A 217 12.93 -23.69 -2.79
CA VAL A 217 11.79 -24.54 -3.19
C VAL A 217 11.85 -24.64 -4.71
N GLU A 218 12.15 -25.83 -5.22
CA GLU A 218 12.29 -26.05 -6.66
C GLU A 218 10.92 -26.26 -7.30
N LEU A 219 10.49 -25.33 -8.16
CA LEU A 219 9.27 -25.46 -8.93
C LEU A 219 9.49 -26.27 -10.22
N ASP A 220 8.44 -26.97 -10.64
CA ASP A 220 8.30 -27.51 -11.98
C ASP A 220 7.73 -26.43 -12.91
N PRO A 221 8.51 -25.93 -13.90
CA PRO A 221 8.03 -24.86 -14.78
C PRO A 221 6.87 -25.32 -15.67
N VAL A 222 6.97 -26.51 -16.25
CA VAL A 222 5.95 -27.09 -17.15
C VAL A 222 4.63 -27.32 -16.40
N ALA A 223 4.69 -28.01 -15.27
CA ALA A 223 3.49 -28.33 -14.49
C ALA A 223 2.84 -27.09 -13.87
N SER A 224 3.63 -26.05 -13.58
CA SER A 224 3.14 -24.77 -13.04
C SER A 224 2.64 -23.78 -14.09
N GLY A 225 2.74 -24.12 -15.39
CA GLY A 225 2.32 -23.26 -16.49
C GLY A 225 3.19 -22.00 -16.65
N LEU A 226 4.44 -22.06 -16.20
CA LEU A 226 5.43 -21.01 -16.43
C LEU A 226 5.96 -21.13 -17.87
N PRO A 227 6.32 -20.01 -18.53
CA PRO A 227 6.97 -20.08 -19.83
C PRO A 227 8.28 -20.87 -19.67
N VAL A 228 8.40 -21.96 -20.42
CA VAL A 228 9.63 -22.76 -20.45
C VAL A 228 10.63 -21.99 -21.29
N VAL A 229 11.57 -21.30 -20.62
CA VAL A 229 12.82 -20.95 -21.27
C VAL A 229 13.52 -22.29 -21.51
N LYS A 230 13.60 -22.72 -22.77
CA LYS A 230 14.32 -23.95 -23.11
C LYS A 230 15.77 -23.73 -22.70
N GLU A 231 16.23 -24.46 -21.70
CA GLU A 231 17.64 -24.53 -21.28
C GLU A 231 18.58 -25.08 -22.39
N GLU A 232 18.06 -25.34 -23.59
CA GLU A 232 18.80 -25.87 -24.75
C GLU A 232 19.68 -24.81 -25.43
N GLU A 233 19.34 -23.51 -25.35
CA GLU A 233 20.11 -22.47 -26.05
C GLU A 233 21.40 -22.06 -25.30
N LEU A 234 21.47 -22.25 -23.97
CA LEU A 234 22.66 -21.91 -23.17
C LEU A 234 23.74 -23.02 -23.16
N LYS A 235 23.45 -24.22 -23.67
CA LYS A 235 24.44 -25.32 -23.77
C LYS A 235 25.03 -25.48 -25.17
N SER A 236 24.41 -24.89 -26.19
CA SER A 236 24.95 -24.87 -27.55
C SER A 236 26.05 -23.84 -27.73
N GLU A 237 26.09 -22.76 -26.94
CA GLU A 237 27.07 -21.68 -27.12
C GLU A 237 28.42 -21.99 -26.47
N GLU A 238 28.46 -22.72 -25.34
CA GLU A 238 29.73 -23.11 -24.67
C GLU A 238 30.50 -24.24 -25.38
N ASN A 239 29.89 -24.95 -26.34
CA ASN A 239 30.52 -26.09 -27.03
C ASN A 239 30.99 -25.77 -28.47
N THR A 240 30.90 -24.52 -28.91
CA THR A 240 31.31 -24.09 -30.27
C THR A 240 32.54 -23.20 -30.31
N GLU A 241 33.15 -22.86 -29.17
CA GLU A 241 34.36 -22.02 -29.14
C GLU A 241 35.69 -22.82 -29.17
N ASP A 242 35.66 -24.15 -28.95
CA ASP A 242 36.88 -24.97 -28.82
C ASP A 242 37.23 -25.81 -30.05
N THR A 243 36.64 -25.58 -31.23
CA THR A 243 37.10 -26.28 -32.46
C THR A 243 36.84 -25.50 -33.74
N GLN A 244 37.66 -24.48 -34.01
CA GLN A 244 37.97 -24.01 -35.38
C GLN A 244 39.12 -22.98 -35.37
N SER A 245 40.33 -23.44 -35.02
CA SER A 245 41.54 -22.98 -35.70
C SER A 245 41.83 -24.01 -36.80
N GLU A 246 42.13 -23.51 -38.01
CA GLU A 246 42.35 -24.27 -39.26
C GLU A 246 41.08 -24.65 -40.06
N LYS A 247 40.48 -23.64 -40.70
CA LYS A 247 40.34 -23.56 -42.17
C LYS A 247 39.82 -22.17 -42.54
N GLY A 248 40.71 -21.38 -43.12
CA GLY A 248 40.34 -20.14 -43.79
C GLY A 248 39.61 -20.40 -45.11
N GLU A 249 39.13 -19.29 -45.65
CA GLU A 249 38.62 -19.08 -47.01
C GLU A 249 37.16 -19.53 -47.26
N VAL A 250 36.37 -18.59 -47.79
CA VAL A 250 35.00 -18.72 -48.32
C VAL A 250 33.81 -18.50 -47.34
N VAL A 251 33.72 -17.36 -46.65
CA VAL A 251 32.41 -16.82 -46.16
C VAL A 251 32.30 -15.28 -46.25
N ALA A 252 33.34 -14.55 -46.68
CA ALA A 252 33.34 -13.08 -46.68
C ALA A 252 32.52 -12.41 -47.81
N ASP A 253 32.02 -13.17 -48.80
CA ASP A 253 31.37 -12.58 -49.99
C ASP A 253 29.83 -12.54 -49.93
N GLN A 254 29.19 -13.11 -48.91
CA GLN A 254 27.71 -13.15 -48.84
C GLN A 254 27.09 -12.06 -47.96
N ASN A 255 27.83 -11.49 -47.00
CA ASN A 255 27.30 -10.43 -46.12
C ASN A 255 27.31 -9.02 -46.74
N ILE A 256 28.11 -8.76 -47.78
CA ILE A 256 28.20 -7.42 -48.42
C ILE A 256 27.02 -7.16 -49.39
N LEU A 257 26.33 -8.21 -49.83
CA LEU A 257 25.17 -8.14 -50.73
C LEU A 257 23.83 -7.95 -50.01
N GLU A 258 23.74 -8.32 -48.72
CA GLU A 258 22.53 -8.14 -47.92
C GLU A 258 22.45 -6.74 -47.28
N GLU A 259 23.57 -6.18 -46.82
CA GLU A 259 23.60 -4.82 -46.25
C GLU A 259 23.25 -3.72 -47.27
N LYS A 260 23.55 -3.93 -48.56
CA LYS A 260 23.16 -2.98 -49.64
C LYS A 260 21.68 -3.04 -50.03
N LYS A 261 21.01 -4.18 -49.83
CA LYS A 261 19.58 -4.32 -50.14
C LYS A 261 18.67 -3.73 -49.06
N ILE A 262 19.14 -3.73 -47.81
CA ILE A 262 18.40 -3.17 -46.67
C ILE A 262 18.50 -1.63 -46.68
N ALA A 263 19.64 -1.07 -47.09
CA ALA A 263 19.81 0.39 -47.22
C ALA A 263 18.95 1.01 -48.34
N GLU A 264 18.73 0.31 -49.46
CA GLU A 264 17.87 0.80 -50.57
C GLU A 264 16.36 0.67 -50.28
N SER A 265 15.95 -0.16 -49.32
CA SER A 265 14.55 -0.27 -48.89
C SER A 265 14.13 0.79 -47.87
N ASP A 266 15.06 1.26 -47.03
CA ASP A 266 14.78 2.23 -45.98
C ASP A 266 14.66 3.67 -46.53
N GLU A 267 15.41 4.04 -47.59
CA GLU A 267 15.25 5.34 -48.26
C GLU A 267 13.89 5.48 -48.96
N LYS A 268 13.34 4.38 -49.52
CA LYS A 268 12.05 4.40 -50.23
C LYS A 268 10.84 4.47 -49.31
N LEU A 269 10.96 4.04 -48.05
CA LEU A 269 9.91 4.15 -47.03
C LEU A 269 9.86 5.55 -46.41
N ALA A 270 11.01 6.23 -46.29
CA ALA A 270 11.09 7.60 -45.79
C ALA A 270 10.51 8.66 -46.75
N ASP A 271 10.60 8.43 -48.06
CA ASP A 271 10.00 9.32 -49.07
C ASP A 271 8.47 9.20 -49.13
N GLN A 272 7.92 7.99 -48.90
CA GLN A 272 6.46 7.78 -48.87
C GLN A 272 5.78 8.37 -47.64
N GLU A 273 6.44 8.35 -46.47
CA GLU A 273 5.89 8.97 -45.25
C GLU A 273 5.89 10.51 -45.32
N ASN A 274 6.85 11.12 -46.01
CA ASN A 274 6.91 12.58 -46.14
C ASN A 274 5.85 13.15 -47.10
N ASP A 275 5.49 12.42 -48.16
CA ASP A 275 4.42 12.81 -49.08
C ASP A 275 3.02 12.68 -48.44
N GLU A 276 2.80 11.67 -47.59
CA GLU A 276 1.55 11.52 -46.82
C GLU A 276 1.40 12.61 -45.74
N VAL A 277 2.50 13.01 -45.09
CA VAL A 277 2.49 14.10 -44.10
C VAL A 277 2.20 15.45 -44.76
N GLN A 278 2.71 15.73 -45.96
CA GLN A 278 2.38 16.96 -46.70
C GLN A 278 0.91 17.01 -47.16
N ALA A 279 0.33 15.88 -47.56
CA ALA A 279 -1.09 15.80 -47.95
C ALA A 279 -2.05 16.01 -46.76
N VAL A 280 -1.67 15.60 -45.55
CA VAL A 280 -2.47 15.81 -44.33
C VAL A 280 -2.40 17.27 -43.83
N VAL A 281 -1.28 17.96 -44.06
CA VAL A 281 -1.12 19.39 -43.72
C VAL A 281 -1.97 20.27 -44.65
N GLN A 282 -1.97 20.01 -45.96
CA GLN A 282 -2.80 20.77 -46.92
C GLN A 282 -4.31 20.61 -46.69
N ASN A 283 -4.76 19.43 -46.24
CA ASN A 283 -6.16 19.18 -45.90
C ASN A 283 -6.62 19.83 -44.59
N LYS A 284 -5.69 20.15 -43.67
CA LYS A 284 -6.00 20.90 -42.44
C LYS A 284 -6.19 22.38 -42.72
N ASP A 285 -5.40 22.94 -43.65
CA ASP A 285 -5.44 24.36 -44.01
C ASP A 285 -6.71 24.73 -44.80
N GLN A 286 -7.21 23.82 -45.65
CA GLN A 286 -8.51 23.99 -46.33
C GLN A 286 -9.70 23.97 -45.33
N LYS A 287 -9.64 23.10 -44.32
CA LYS A 287 -10.69 22.98 -43.30
C LYS A 287 -10.75 24.16 -42.32
N SER A 288 -9.64 24.89 -42.16
CA SER A 288 -9.61 26.15 -41.40
C SER A 288 -10.16 27.34 -42.19
N ASN A 289 -10.00 27.36 -43.51
CA ASN A 289 -10.54 28.42 -44.37
C ASN A 289 -12.07 28.31 -44.54
N ASP A 290 -12.61 27.10 -44.73
CA ASP A 290 -14.07 26.88 -44.81
C ASP A 290 -14.81 27.25 -43.50
N LYS A 291 -14.15 27.09 -42.36
CA LYS A 291 -14.69 27.50 -41.05
C LYS A 291 -14.66 29.01 -40.83
N GLN A 292 -13.76 29.74 -41.49
CA GLN A 292 -13.70 31.20 -41.42
C GLN A 292 -14.71 31.84 -42.37
N GLU A 293 -14.96 31.28 -43.55
CA GLU A 293 -15.98 31.78 -44.49
C GLU A 293 -17.40 31.58 -43.97
N THR A 294 -17.73 30.41 -43.41
CA THR A 294 -19.04 30.13 -42.79
C THR A 294 -19.34 30.97 -41.53
N SER A 295 -18.31 31.56 -40.90
CA SER A 295 -18.45 32.48 -39.78
C SER A 295 -18.59 33.96 -40.20
N LYS A 296 -18.22 34.29 -41.45
CA LYS A 296 -18.41 35.62 -42.04
C LYS A 296 -19.82 35.75 -42.63
N GLU A 297 -20.31 34.74 -43.35
CA GLU A 297 -21.69 34.75 -43.90
C GLU A 297 -22.76 34.87 -42.80
N LYS A 298 -22.62 34.12 -41.70
CA LYS A 298 -23.57 34.21 -40.56
C LYS A 298 -23.59 35.58 -39.86
N ASN A 299 -22.52 36.37 -39.97
CA ASN A 299 -22.45 37.70 -39.38
C ASN A 299 -22.95 38.80 -40.34
N GLU A 300 -23.04 38.53 -41.64
CA GLU A 300 -23.70 39.41 -42.61
C GLU A 300 -25.22 39.22 -42.59
N ASP A 301 -25.71 37.98 -42.44
CA ASP A 301 -27.14 37.66 -42.29
C ASP A 301 -27.75 38.30 -41.03
N LEU A 302 -26.99 38.37 -39.93
CA LEU A 302 -27.44 39.00 -38.68
C LEU A 302 -27.49 40.53 -38.74
N LYS A 303 -26.78 41.16 -39.68
CA LYS A 303 -26.83 42.63 -39.90
C LYS A 303 -27.98 43.04 -40.82
N GLN A 304 -28.40 42.17 -41.74
CA GLN A 304 -29.55 42.44 -42.62
C GLN A 304 -30.92 42.31 -41.91
N ILE A 305 -30.98 41.57 -40.79
CA ILE A 305 -32.23 41.40 -40.01
C ILE A 305 -32.53 42.59 -39.08
N SER A 306 -31.56 43.51 -38.85
CA SER A 306 -31.73 44.67 -37.95
C SER A 306 -32.20 45.97 -38.61
N GLU A 307 -32.36 46.02 -39.94
CA GLU A 307 -32.68 47.28 -40.66
C GLU A 307 -34.08 47.35 -41.30
N GLU A 308 -34.94 46.34 -41.16
CA GLU A 308 -36.35 46.44 -41.63
C GLU A 308 -37.36 46.36 -40.48
N LYS A 309 -38.06 47.48 -40.24
CA LYS A 309 -39.32 47.55 -39.48
C LYS A 309 -40.30 48.41 -40.29
N PRO A 310 -41.59 48.04 -40.44
CA PRO A 310 -42.63 48.81 -39.73
C PRO A 310 -43.97 48.10 -39.38
N GLU A 311 -44.65 48.69 -38.39
CA GLU A 311 -46.10 48.95 -38.12
C GLU A 311 -47.29 47.95 -38.27
N LYS A 312 -48.06 47.87 -37.15
CA LYS A 312 -49.55 47.86 -36.91
C LYS A 312 -50.47 46.74 -37.43
N SER A 313 -51.24 46.10 -36.51
CA SER A 313 -52.71 46.30 -36.29
C SER A 313 -53.42 45.21 -35.44
N GLU A 314 -53.95 45.62 -34.27
CA GLU A 314 -55.25 45.38 -33.59
C GLU A 314 -56.06 44.03 -33.52
N ILE A 315 -56.84 43.93 -32.41
CA ILE A 315 -58.13 43.22 -32.13
C ILE A 315 -58.01 41.75 -31.59
N ASN A 316 -58.59 41.23 -30.48
CA ASN A 316 -59.60 41.59 -29.43
C ASN A 316 -59.39 40.63 -28.21
N SER A 317 -59.32 41.07 -26.94
CA SER A 317 -60.38 41.25 -25.91
C SER A 317 -61.03 40.01 -25.23
N LYS A 318 -60.85 39.90 -23.89
CA LYS A 318 -61.84 39.62 -22.80
C LYS A 318 -61.11 39.18 -21.50
N LYS A 319 -61.12 40.01 -20.43
CA LYS A 319 -61.97 39.98 -19.20
C LYS A 319 -61.64 38.79 -18.26
N GLU A 320 -61.51 38.89 -16.94
CA GLU A 320 -61.85 39.86 -15.89
C GLU A 320 -61.15 39.43 -14.56
N ASN A 321 -60.80 40.38 -13.69
CA ASN A 321 -60.61 40.24 -12.22
C ASN A 321 -61.98 40.61 -11.55
N PRO A 322 -62.31 40.34 -10.26
CA PRO A 322 -61.54 40.77 -9.06
C PRO A 322 -61.75 39.96 -7.73
N GLU A 323 -61.01 40.31 -6.66
CA GLU A 323 -61.54 40.75 -5.32
C GLU A 323 -60.60 40.49 -4.11
N ASN A 324 -60.62 41.52 -3.23
CA ASN A 324 -60.03 41.81 -1.91
C ASN A 324 -60.16 40.74 -0.79
N VAL A 325 -59.37 40.88 0.29
CA VAL A 325 -59.83 41.18 1.69
C VAL A 325 -58.66 41.12 2.75
N SER A 326 -58.56 42.21 3.55
CA SER A 326 -58.04 42.47 4.94
C SER A 326 -56.67 41.93 5.42
N GLU A 327 -55.72 42.72 5.96
CA GLU A 327 -55.65 43.54 7.20
C GLU A 327 -55.32 42.80 8.53
N GLU A 328 -54.27 43.29 9.21
CA GLU A 328 -53.88 43.31 10.65
C GLU A 328 -52.37 42.99 10.84
N LYS A 329 -51.46 43.98 10.96
CA LYS A 329 -51.04 44.81 12.12
C LYS A 329 -50.57 44.04 13.36
N SER A 330 -49.27 44.16 13.66
CA SER A 330 -48.77 44.82 14.89
C SER A 330 -47.25 45.01 14.85
N GLU A 331 -46.85 46.27 14.97
CA GLU A 331 -45.51 46.78 15.28
C GLU A 331 -45.18 46.51 16.77
N ASP A 332 -43.88 46.48 17.11
CA ASP A 332 -43.36 47.39 18.14
C ASP A 332 -41.82 47.37 18.17
N SER A 333 -41.29 48.58 18.08
CA SER A 333 -39.90 48.98 18.20
C SER A 333 -39.79 50.00 19.34
N ASP A 334 -38.73 49.93 20.15
CA ASP A 334 -37.84 51.07 20.49
C ASP A 334 -36.90 50.68 21.65
N GLN A 335 -35.58 50.81 21.45
CA GLN A 335 -34.65 51.83 22.02
C GLN A 335 -34.43 51.68 23.54
N SER A 336 -33.28 51.91 24.16
CA SER A 336 -31.88 52.26 23.86
C SER A 336 -31.19 52.33 25.25
N LEU A 337 -29.85 52.26 25.32
CA LEU A 337 -28.99 53.13 26.15
C LEU A 337 -27.58 52.55 26.38
N GLU A 338 -26.60 53.43 26.17
CA GLU A 338 -25.16 53.41 26.50
C GLU A 338 -24.95 53.32 28.04
N GLU A 339 -23.82 52.91 28.62
CA GLU A 339 -22.53 53.62 28.62
C GLU A 339 -21.48 52.84 29.48
N LYS A 340 -20.19 53.04 29.14
CA LYS A 340 -18.95 53.08 29.99
C LYS A 340 -18.00 51.86 30.14
N SER A 341 -16.83 52.07 29.54
CA SER A 341 -15.43 51.68 29.88
C SER A 341 -15.08 51.83 31.38
N GLU A 342 -14.08 51.22 32.05
CA GLU A 342 -12.67 50.83 31.80
C GLU A 342 -12.31 49.71 32.83
N THR A 343 -11.45 48.72 32.59
CA THR A 343 -10.01 48.73 32.95
C THR A 343 -9.37 47.35 32.66
N LYS A 344 -8.11 47.36 32.23
CA LYS A 344 -7.26 46.18 31.99
C LYS A 344 -6.64 45.64 33.29
N SER A 345 -6.20 44.38 33.19
CA SER A 345 -5.05 43.73 33.85
C SER A 345 -5.35 42.78 35.02
N GLY A 346 -4.83 41.54 34.90
CA GLY A 346 -4.68 40.59 35.99
C GLY A 346 -5.49 39.30 35.86
N ASN A 347 -5.09 38.39 34.95
CA ASN A 347 -5.31 36.94 35.15
C ASN A 347 -4.56 36.10 34.11
N SER A 348 -3.23 35.98 34.27
CA SER A 348 -2.40 35.02 33.54
C SER A 348 -1.64 34.06 34.46
N ASP A 349 -1.45 34.41 35.73
CA ASP A 349 -0.48 33.72 36.60
C ASP A 349 -1.09 32.60 37.45
N GLN A 350 -2.41 32.58 37.66
CA GLN A 350 -3.07 31.50 38.42
C GLN A 350 -3.24 30.21 37.61
N SER A 351 -3.45 30.29 36.29
CA SER A 351 -3.59 29.08 35.45
C SER A 351 -2.28 28.35 35.15
N LEU A 352 -1.13 29.03 35.34
CA LEU A 352 0.20 28.44 35.14
C LEU A 352 0.69 27.69 36.39
N LYS A 353 0.28 28.13 37.60
CA LYS A 353 0.64 27.46 38.85
C LYS A 353 -0.13 26.16 39.09
N GLU A 354 -1.41 26.10 38.71
CA GLU A 354 -2.21 24.87 38.81
C GLU A 354 -1.73 23.79 37.84
N LYS A 355 -1.29 24.19 36.63
CA LYS A 355 -0.75 23.25 35.63
C LYS A 355 0.64 22.71 35.98
N SER A 356 1.45 23.46 36.75
CA SER A 356 2.76 22.97 37.20
C SER A 356 2.64 21.97 38.35
N THR A 357 1.73 22.19 39.29
CA THR A 357 1.48 21.25 40.40
C THR A 357 0.92 19.92 39.91
N ASP A 358 0.03 19.93 38.91
CA ASP A 358 -0.52 18.69 38.34
C ASP A 358 0.56 17.89 37.59
N GLN A 359 1.55 18.56 36.96
CA GLN A 359 2.65 17.87 36.28
C GLN A 359 3.69 17.28 37.24
N GLU A 360 3.89 17.87 38.42
CA GLU A 360 4.79 17.33 39.45
C GLU A 360 4.18 16.10 40.12
N VAL A 361 2.88 16.15 40.47
CA VAL A 361 2.16 15.01 41.06
C VAL A 361 2.11 13.81 40.11
N ILE A 362 1.98 14.05 38.80
CA ILE A 362 2.02 12.99 37.77
C ILE A 362 3.43 12.41 37.62
N LYS A 363 4.50 13.20 37.77
CA LYS A 363 5.88 12.70 37.69
C LYS A 363 6.25 11.83 38.89
N GLU A 364 5.83 12.24 40.09
CA GLU A 364 6.06 11.50 41.33
C GLU A 364 5.32 10.15 41.31
N ALA A 365 4.06 10.13 40.86
CA ALA A 365 3.29 8.89 40.69
C ALA A 365 3.84 7.92 39.62
N VAL A 366 4.59 8.43 38.63
CA VAL A 366 5.28 7.62 37.62
C VAL A 366 6.60 7.06 38.16
N GLN A 367 7.31 7.83 39.00
CA GLN A 367 8.52 7.36 39.69
C GLN A 367 8.20 6.25 40.71
N ASP A 368 7.11 6.38 41.46
CA ASP A 368 6.73 5.35 42.44
C ASP A 368 6.27 4.03 41.77
N ASN A 369 5.59 4.12 40.63
CA ASN A 369 5.21 2.93 39.85
C ASN A 369 6.40 2.25 39.16
N THR A 370 7.41 3.02 38.75
CA THR A 370 8.63 2.45 38.15
C THR A 370 9.53 1.81 39.21
N LEU A 371 9.59 2.36 40.42
CA LEU A 371 10.31 1.74 41.55
C LEU A 371 9.64 0.44 42.02
N ASN A 372 8.31 0.42 42.17
CA ASN A 372 7.57 -0.80 42.57
C ASN A 372 7.61 -1.91 41.51
N SER A 373 7.60 -1.56 40.22
CA SER A 373 7.73 -2.56 39.15
C SER A 373 9.14 -3.15 39.06
N ASN A 374 10.17 -2.36 39.35
CA ASN A 374 11.56 -2.84 39.38
C ASN A 374 11.84 -3.72 40.62
N GLN A 375 11.28 -3.38 41.79
CA GLN A 375 11.41 -4.22 43.00
C GLN A 375 10.69 -5.57 42.85
N SER A 376 9.47 -5.57 42.28
CA SER A 376 8.75 -6.83 42.02
C SER A 376 9.38 -7.68 40.91
N ALA A 377 10.15 -7.07 40.00
CA ALA A 377 10.93 -7.78 38.99
C ALA A 377 12.22 -8.38 39.57
N SER A 378 12.91 -7.69 40.49
CA SER A 378 14.08 -8.22 41.18
C SER A 378 13.72 -9.37 42.11
N GLU A 379 12.64 -9.24 42.89
CA GLU A 379 12.17 -10.31 43.78
C GLU A 379 11.82 -11.58 43.00
N LYS A 380 11.12 -11.45 41.86
CA LYS A 380 10.81 -12.61 40.98
C LYS A 380 12.03 -13.23 40.32
N SER A 381 13.11 -12.46 40.13
CA SER A 381 14.36 -13.00 39.59
C SER A 381 15.16 -13.75 40.65
N GLU A 382 15.16 -13.26 41.89
CA GLU A 382 15.79 -13.93 43.04
C GLU A 382 15.05 -15.20 43.43
N GLU A 383 13.71 -15.20 43.38
CA GLU A 383 12.89 -16.38 43.64
C GLU A 383 13.18 -17.50 42.63
N LYS A 384 13.29 -17.15 41.32
CA LYS A 384 13.67 -18.11 40.27
C LYS A 384 15.08 -18.67 40.44
N LEU A 385 16.06 -17.83 40.79
CA LEU A 385 17.42 -18.28 41.09
C LEU A 385 17.47 -19.21 42.31
N SER A 386 16.60 -18.98 43.31
CA SER A 386 16.48 -19.86 44.47
C SER A 386 15.82 -21.21 44.13
N GLU A 387 14.81 -21.23 43.26
CA GLU A 387 14.16 -22.46 42.79
C GLU A 387 15.10 -23.29 41.91
N ASP A 388 15.86 -22.65 41.02
CA ASP A 388 16.83 -23.32 40.16
C ASP A 388 17.98 -23.93 40.98
N THR A 389 18.49 -23.23 41.99
CA THR A 389 19.53 -23.76 42.89
C THR A 389 19.02 -24.90 43.78
N GLN A 390 17.74 -24.90 44.17
CA GLN A 390 17.12 -26.03 44.88
C GLN A 390 16.90 -27.24 43.98
N ASN A 391 16.58 -27.03 42.70
CA ASN A 391 16.43 -28.12 41.73
C ASN A 391 17.77 -28.78 41.37
N VAL A 392 18.85 -27.99 41.25
CA VAL A 392 20.22 -28.53 41.03
C VAL A 392 20.67 -29.37 42.24
N LYS A 393 20.46 -28.90 43.47
CA LYS A 393 20.78 -29.71 44.67
C LYS A 393 19.95 -31.00 44.78
N LYS A 394 18.73 -31.02 44.23
CA LYS A 394 17.89 -32.23 44.16
C LYS A 394 18.34 -33.20 43.08
N SER A 395 18.91 -32.72 41.96
CA SER A 395 19.49 -33.61 40.95
C SER A 395 20.78 -34.26 41.45
N ASP A 396 21.63 -33.50 42.12
CA ASP A 396 22.94 -33.98 42.59
C ASP A 396 22.77 -35.07 43.67
N ASN A 397 21.86 -34.88 44.64
CA ASN A 397 21.52 -35.91 45.63
C ASN A 397 20.87 -37.17 45.03
N LYS A 398 20.27 -37.06 43.83
CA LYS A 398 19.65 -38.19 43.13
C LYS A 398 20.65 -38.98 42.28
N GLU A 399 21.76 -38.37 41.88
CA GLU A 399 22.90 -39.05 41.27
C GLU A 399 23.74 -39.76 42.34
N GLU A 400 24.06 -39.11 43.47
CA GLU A 400 24.82 -39.75 44.57
C GLU A 400 24.09 -40.97 45.18
N SER A 401 22.77 -40.96 45.22
CA SER A 401 21.98 -42.10 45.72
C SER A 401 21.88 -43.26 44.71
N LYS A 402 22.06 -42.99 43.40
CA LYS A 402 22.13 -44.04 42.38
C LYS A 402 23.51 -44.70 42.37
N ASP A 403 24.57 -43.92 42.50
CA ASP A 403 25.94 -44.43 42.52
C ASP A 403 26.19 -45.34 43.74
N ASN A 404 25.69 -44.96 44.92
CA ASN A 404 25.74 -45.82 46.11
C ASN A 404 24.93 -47.12 45.97
N SER A 405 23.82 -47.09 45.20
CA SER A 405 23.00 -48.29 44.95
C SER A 405 23.61 -49.24 43.92
N GLU A 406 24.48 -48.75 43.03
CA GLU A 406 25.24 -49.55 42.08
C GLU A 406 26.49 -50.16 42.71
N GLU A 407 27.11 -49.50 43.69
CA GLU A 407 28.22 -50.07 44.49
C GLU A 407 27.77 -51.19 45.44
N GLU A 408 26.61 -51.07 46.09
CA GLU A 408 26.05 -52.13 46.95
C GLU A 408 25.61 -53.38 46.16
N LYS A 409 25.30 -53.24 44.85
CA LYS A 409 24.98 -54.38 43.98
C LYS A 409 26.20 -55.11 43.42
N LYS A 410 27.40 -54.51 43.51
CA LYS A 410 28.67 -55.16 43.12
C LYS A 410 29.35 -55.93 44.25
N THR A 411 28.86 -55.80 45.49
CA THR A 411 29.46 -56.39 46.70
C THR A 411 28.60 -57.46 47.37
N LYS A 412 27.53 -57.93 46.71
CA LYS A 412 26.77 -59.15 47.02
C LYS A 412 26.78 -60.06 45.80
#